data_AF-Q2JZV6-F1
#
_entry.id   AF-Q2JZV6-F1
#
_cell.length_a   1.000
_cell.length_b   1.000
_cell.length_c   1.000
_cell.angle_alpha   90.00
_cell.angle_beta   90.00
_cell.angle_gamma   90.00
#
_symmetry.space_group_name_H-M   'P 1'
#
loop_
_entity.id
_entity.type
_entity.pdbx_description
1 polymer ?
#
loop_
_entity_poly.entity_id
_entity_poly.type
_entity_poly.pdbx_seq_one_letter_code
_entity_poly.pdbx_strand_id
1 'polypeptide(L)'
;MPTFDLSNTPLRELNRALHALSKGANDTEFEVINPRGSHAVAVGIDSPVTVSVRGSVGYYCAGMNDGGRVTVHGSAGPGVAENMMSGTVVIEGDASQYAGATGRGGLLVIKGNAASRCGISMKGIDIVVHGSIGHMSAFMGQSGHLVVLGDAGDALGDSLYEAKLFVRGEVKSLGSDCIEKEMRPEHLEKLAELLEKAGVTDVRPEEFKRYGSARKLYNFNIDNADAY
;
A
#
# COMPACT_ATOMS: atom_id res chain seq x y z
N MET A 1 19.83 13.71 13.64
CA MET A 1 19.34 13.10 12.38
C MET A 1 20.50 12.47 11.62
N PRO A 2 20.77 11.16 11.78
CA PRO A 2 21.73 10.43 10.95
C PRO A 2 21.39 10.53 9.45
N THR A 3 22.40 10.74 8.61
CA THR A 3 22.26 10.80 7.14
C THR A 3 23.07 9.69 6.49
N PHE A 4 22.44 8.89 5.63
CA PHE A 4 23.05 7.80 4.87
C PHE A 4 23.08 8.15 3.39
N ASP A 5 24.28 8.31 2.84
CA ASP A 5 24.48 8.53 1.39
C ASP A 5 24.72 7.20 0.69
N LEU A 6 23.72 6.66 0.01
CA LEU A 6 23.82 5.33 -0.64
C LEU A 6 24.71 5.34 -1.90
N SER A 7 25.29 6.48 -2.27
CA SER A 7 26.38 6.50 -3.27
C SER A 7 27.71 5.99 -2.70
N ASN A 8 27.90 6.06 -1.37
CA ASN A 8 29.15 5.74 -0.70
C ASN A 8 28.98 4.78 0.49
N THR A 9 27.80 4.72 1.09
CA THR A 9 27.48 3.85 2.21
C THR A 9 26.77 2.58 1.72
N PRO A 10 27.25 1.37 2.07
CA PRO A 10 26.55 0.14 1.73
C PRO A 10 25.15 0.12 2.36
N LEU A 11 24.12 -0.24 1.57
CA LEU A 11 22.73 -0.35 2.02
C LEU A 11 22.55 -1.14 3.33
N ARG A 12 23.35 -2.20 3.51
CA ARG A 12 23.29 -3.04 4.71
C ARG A 12 23.57 -2.26 5.99
N GLU A 13 24.39 -1.21 5.92
CA GLU A 13 24.70 -0.37 7.07
C GLU A 13 23.51 0.49 7.47
N LEU A 14 22.78 1.06 6.51
CA LEU A 14 21.53 1.77 6.76
C LEU A 14 20.53 0.87 7.48
N ASN A 15 20.23 -0.31 6.91
CA ASN A 15 19.22 -1.20 7.49
C ASN A 15 19.65 -1.68 8.88
N ARG A 16 20.94 -2.02 9.07
CA ARG A 16 21.47 -2.39 10.39
C ARG A 16 21.34 -1.26 11.41
N ALA A 17 21.53 -0.01 11.00
CA ALA A 17 21.36 1.13 11.89
C ALA A 17 19.90 1.31 12.31
N LEU A 18 18.95 1.14 11.37
CA LEU A 18 17.52 1.18 11.67
C LEU A 18 17.09 0.05 12.63
N HIS A 19 17.62 -1.17 12.45
CA HIS A 19 17.33 -2.33 13.30
C HIS A 19 18.03 -2.29 14.66
N ALA A 20 19.04 -1.44 14.83
CA ALA A 20 19.78 -1.30 16.08
C ALA A 20 19.13 -0.30 17.06
N LEU A 21 18.03 0.36 16.67
CA LEU A 21 17.32 1.31 17.51
C LEU A 21 16.73 0.61 18.74
N SER A 22 17.18 1.04 19.92
CA SER A 22 16.64 0.56 21.19
C SER A 22 15.32 1.24 21.54
N LYS A 23 14.50 0.58 22.37
CA LYS A 23 13.28 1.19 22.92
C LYS A 23 13.64 2.45 23.71
N GLY A 24 13.05 3.59 23.34
CA GLY A 24 13.33 4.88 23.97
C GLY A 24 14.57 5.61 23.42
N ALA A 25 15.07 5.22 22.24
CA ALA A 25 16.12 5.96 21.54
C ALA A 25 15.68 7.41 21.25
N ASN A 26 16.63 8.35 21.37
CA ASN A 26 16.39 9.77 21.10
C ASN A 26 16.55 10.12 19.61
N ASP A 27 17.42 9.39 18.88
CA ASP A 27 17.65 9.60 17.45
C ASP A 27 16.72 8.71 16.62
N THR A 28 15.50 9.20 16.37
CA THR A 28 14.47 8.47 15.60
C THR A 28 14.18 9.10 14.24
N GLU A 29 15.05 9.98 13.75
CA GLU A 29 14.91 10.62 12.45
C GLU A 29 16.14 10.34 11.58
N PHE A 30 15.93 9.69 10.44
CA PHE A 30 16.97 9.30 9.49
C PHE A 30 16.71 9.96 8.14
N GLU A 31 17.78 10.38 7.49
CA GLU A 31 17.75 10.81 6.09
C GLU A 31 18.58 9.85 5.25
N VAL A 32 18.05 9.48 4.07
CA VAL A 32 18.73 8.67 3.07
C VAL A 32 18.84 9.51 1.81
N ILE A 33 20.05 9.79 1.36
CA ILE A 33 20.32 10.55 0.13
C ILE A 33 20.94 9.66 -0.94
N ASN A 34 20.78 10.07 -2.20
CA ASN A 34 21.28 9.37 -3.37
C ASN A 34 20.93 7.86 -3.36
N PRO A 35 19.65 7.48 -3.21
CA PRO A 35 19.25 6.07 -3.13
C PRO A 35 19.56 5.29 -4.41
N ARG A 36 19.68 5.97 -5.57
CA ARG A 36 20.10 5.40 -6.85
C ARG A 36 19.31 4.14 -7.28
N GLY A 37 18.02 4.08 -6.93
CA GLY A 37 17.18 2.92 -7.23
C GLY A 37 17.54 1.66 -6.42
N SER A 38 18.27 1.82 -5.30
CA SER A 38 18.63 0.69 -4.42
C SER A 38 17.39 -0.04 -3.94
N HIS A 39 17.45 -1.37 -4.00
CA HIS A 39 16.41 -2.25 -3.46
C HIS A 39 16.50 -2.30 -1.93
N ALA A 40 15.44 -2.76 -1.26
CA ALA A 40 15.37 -3.03 0.18
C ALA A 40 15.77 -1.86 1.10
N VAL A 41 15.60 -0.62 0.64
CA VAL A 41 15.79 0.58 1.47
C VAL A 41 14.74 0.57 2.59
N ALA A 42 15.19 0.77 3.83
CA ALA A 42 14.33 0.84 5.00
C ALA A 42 13.46 -0.42 5.24
N VAL A 43 13.94 -1.60 4.81
CA VAL A 43 13.20 -2.86 5.01
C VAL A 43 13.32 -3.35 6.46
N GLY A 44 12.26 -3.96 6.99
CA GLY A 44 12.27 -4.64 8.29
C GLY A 44 12.42 -3.72 9.50
N ILE A 45 12.00 -2.45 9.40
CA ILE A 45 11.88 -1.57 10.55
C ILE A 45 10.89 -2.19 11.55
N ASP A 46 11.27 -2.30 12.81
CA ASP A 46 10.47 -2.84 13.92
C ASP A 46 10.35 -1.87 15.10
N SER A 47 10.56 -0.57 14.83
CA SER A 47 10.62 0.48 15.84
C SER A 47 9.99 1.79 15.35
N PRO A 48 9.49 2.66 16.25
CA PRO A 48 8.98 3.98 15.90
C PRO A 48 10.12 4.91 15.43
N VAL A 49 10.39 4.92 14.14
CA VAL A 49 11.41 5.74 13.47
C VAL A 49 10.82 6.45 12.26
N THR A 50 11.28 7.67 11.98
CA THR A 50 10.98 8.42 10.77
C THR A 50 12.17 8.35 9.81
N VAL A 51 11.93 7.96 8.57
CA VAL A 51 12.94 7.85 7.52
C VAL A 51 12.51 8.67 6.30
N SER A 52 13.29 9.68 5.93
CA SER A 52 13.10 10.45 4.69
C SER A 52 14.10 10.02 3.63
N VAL A 53 13.63 9.54 2.49
CA VAL A 53 14.46 9.06 1.37
C VAL A 53 14.40 10.07 0.23
N ARG A 54 15.53 10.70 -0.10
CA ARG A 54 15.68 11.73 -1.13
C ARG A 54 15.98 11.11 -2.50
N GLY A 55 14.94 10.59 -3.14
CA GLY A 55 14.96 10.07 -4.50
C GLY A 55 14.28 8.72 -4.65
N SER A 56 14.29 8.19 -5.87
CA SER A 56 13.62 6.93 -6.20
C SER A 56 14.37 5.70 -5.66
N VAL A 57 13.60 4.69 -5.27
CA VAL A 57 14.05 3.43 -4.68
C VAL A 57 13.63 2.23 -5.53
N GLY A 58 14.34 1.13 -5.35
CA GLY A 58 14.09 -0.13 -6.03
C GLY A 58 13.03 -0.98 -5.32
N TYR A 59 13.28 -2.29 -5.33
CA TYR A 59 12.30 -3.30 -4.93
C TYR A 59 12.19 -3.37 -3.40
N TYR A 60 11.02 -3.71 -2.86
CA TYR A 60 10.82 -4.01 -1.43
C TYR A 60 11.16 -2.86 -0.46
N CYS A 61 11.19 -1.62 -0.93
CA CYS A 61 11.39 -0.47 -0.04
C CYS A 61 10.30 -0.46 1.05
N ALA A 62 10.71 -0.25 2.31
CA ALA A 62 9.83 -0.28 3.47
C ALA A 62 9.00 -1.58 3.64
N GLY A 63 9.41 -2.68 3.00
CA GLY A 63 8.81 -3.99 3.24
C GLY A 63 8.99 -4.42 4.70
N MET A 64 8.05 -5.18 5.24
CA MET A 64 8.03 -5.66 6.63
C MET A 64 8.07 -4.52 7.67
N ASN A 65 7.69 -3.29 7.31
CA ASN A 65 7.66 -2.16 8.25
C ASN A 65 6.64 -2.41 9.36
N ASP A 66 7.08 -2.25 10.61
CA ASP A 66 6.29 -2.40 11.82
C ASP A 66 6.56 -1.19 12.75
N GLY A 67 5.76 -0.14 12.57
CA GLY A 67 5.74 1.04 13.42
C GLY A 67 6.52 2.24 12.87
N GLY A 68 7.35 2.03 11.84
CA GLY A 68 8.10 3.09 11.17
C GLY A 68 7.23 4.02 10.31
N ARG A 69 7.73 5.23 10.09
CA ARG A 69 7.22 6.23 9.15
C ARG A 69 8.25 6.47 8.05
N VAL A 70 8.00 6.00 6.84
CA VAL A 70 8.94 6.12 5.72
C VAL A 70 8.33 7.02 4.64
N THR A 71 9.04 8.07 4.24
CA THR A 71 8.65 8.93 3.11
C THR A 71 9.71 8.84 2.01
N VAL A 72 9.29 8.43 0.81
CA VAL A 72 10.13 8.41 -0.39
C VAL A 72 9.78 9.62 -1.26
N HIS A 73 10.71 10.56 -1.36
CA HIS A 73 10.62 11.73 -2.23
C HIS A 73 10.99 11.36 -3.67
N GLY A 74 10.24 10.43 -4.25
CA GLY A 74 10.49 9.82 -5.54
C GLY A 74 9.52 8.66 -5.79
N SER A 75 9.84 7.82 -6.77
CA SER A 75 9.06 6.62 -7.09
C SER A 75 9.64 5.36 -6.45
N ALA A 76 8.83 4.32 -6.29
CA ALA A 76 9.25 3.04 -5.73
C ALA A 76 9.05 1.88 -6.71
N GLY A 77 10.03 0.98 -6.76
CA GLY A 77 9.96 -0.26 -7.53
C GLY A 77 8.98 -1.29 -6.92
N PRO A 78 8.92 -2.49 -7.53
CA PRO A 78 8.03 -3.56 -7.10
C PRO A 78 8.09 -3.90 -5.60
N GLY A 79 6.92 -4.20 -5.01
CA GLY A 79 6.82 -4.70 -3.64
C GLY A 79 7.04 -3.66 -2.53
N VAL A 80 6.87 -2.37 -2.83
CA VAL A 80 6.93 -1.32 -1.79
C VAL A 80 5.92 -1.61 -0.67
N ALA A 81 6.36 -1.51 0.59
CA ALA A 81 5.56 -1.84 1.79
C ALA A 81 4.98 -3.26 1.80
N GLU A 82 5.60 -4.21 1.10
CA GLU A 82 5.19 -5.62 1.14
C GLU A 82 5.28 -6.19 2.56
N ASN A 83 4.26 -6.93 2.99
CA ASN A 83 4.15 -7.54 4.31
C ASN A 83 4.30 -6.54 5.47
N MET A 84 3.94 -5.27 5.24
CA MET A 84 3.89 -4.24 6.29
C MET A 84 2.91 -4.64 7.40
N MET A 85 3.34 -4.47 8.65
CA MET A 85 2.59 -4.85 9.84
C MET A 85 1.86 -3.66 10.47
N SER A 86 2.53 -2.51 10.53
CA SER A 86 2.00 -1.26 11.07
C SER A 86 2.84 -0.06 10.62
N GLY A 87 2.48 1.16 11.03
CA GLY A 87 3.19 2.39 10.68
C GLY A 87 2.64 3.07 9.42
N THR A 88 3.45 3.91 8.78
CA THR A 88 3.07 4.67 7.58
C THR A 88 4.18 4.67 6.53
N VAL A 89 3.83 4.43 5.27
CA VAL A 89 4.74 4.59 4.13
C VAL A 89 4.10 5.58 3.15
N VAL A 90 4.83 6.61 2.74
CA VAL A 90 4.40 7.62 1.77
C VAL A 90 5.35 7.62 0.57
N ILE A 91 4.81 7.46 -0.62
CA ILE A 91 5.53 7.56 -1.89
C ILE A 91 5.04 8.81 -2.62
N GLU A 92 5.90 9.81 -2.77
CA GLU A 92 5.56 11.09 -3.43
C GLU A 92 5.41 10.95 -4.96
N GLY A 93 5.97 9.89 -5.56
CA GLY A 93 5.83 9.56 -6.97
C GLY A 93 4.94 8.34 -7.22
N ASP A 94 5.28 7.59 -8.27
CA ASP A 94 4.58 6.36 -8.65
C ASP A 94 5.12 5.14 -7.87
N ALA A 95 4.27 4.13 -7.71
CA ALA A 95 4.64 2.81 -7.22
C ALA A 95 4.48 1.77 -8.33
N SER A 96 5.47 0.89 -8.46
CA SER A 96 5.39 -0.23 -9.40
C SER A 96 4.46 -1.35 -8.88
N GLN A 97 4.62 -2.56 -9.41
CA GLN A 97 3.75 -3.69 -9.15
C GLN A 97 3.80 -4.11 -7.67
N TYR A 98 2.72 -4.71 -7.17
CA TYR A 98 2.68 -5.36 -5.84
C TYR A 98 2.82 -4.39 -4.65
N ALA A 99 2.56 -3.10 -4.84
CA ALA A 99 2.54 -2.15 -3.74
C ALA A 99 1.59 -2.61 -2.62
N GLY A 100 2.08 -2.66 -1.37
CA GLY A 100 1.32 -3.11 -0.20
C GLY A 100 0.96 -4.60 -0.21
N ALA A 101 1.59 -5.42 -1.06
CA ALA A 101 1.30 -6.85 -1.14
C ALA A 101 1.38 -7.53 0.23
N THR A 102 0.40 -8.36 0.56
CA THR A 102 0.34 -9.13 1.82
C THR A 102 0.35 -8.32 3.13
N GLY A 103 0.27 -6.98 3.06
CA GLY A 103 0.31 -6.11 4.23
C GLY A 103 -0.83 -6.41 5.21
N ARG A 104 -0.51 -6.44 6.50
CA ARG A 104 -1.39 -6.83 7.60
C ARG A 104 -1.93 -5.66 8.41
N GLY A 105 -1.36 -4.48 8.22
CA GLY A 105 -1.78 -3.25 8.90
C GLY A 105 -0.92 -2.06 8.50
N GLY A 106 -1.24 -0.90 9.06
CA GLY A 106 -0.60 0.37 8.70
C GLY A 106 -1.22 1.02 7.47
N LEU A 107 -0.62 2.14 7.06
CA LEU A 107 -1.08 2.98 5.96
C LEU A 107 0.01 3.14 4.89
N LEU A 108 -0.30 2.77 3.65
CA LEU A 108 0.50 3.10 2.47
C LEU A 108 -0.20 4.20 1.67
N VAL A 109 0.47 5.33 1.46
CA VAL A 109 0.00 6.43 0.62
C VAL A 109 0.88 6.54 -0.61
N ILE A 110 0.28 6.55 -1.80
CA ILE A 110 0.97 6.74 -3.08
C ILE A 110 0.38 7.99 -3.74
N LYS A 111 1.19 9.03 -3.94
CA LYS A 111 0.75 10.31 -4.51
C LYS A 111 0.64 10.26 -6.05
N GLY A 112 1.36 9.34 -6.69
CA GLY A 112 1.20 9.02 -8.11
C GLY A 112 0.25 7.84 -8.34
N ASN A 113 0.56 7.05 -9.36
CA ASN A 113 -0.15 5.84 -9.76
C ASN A 113 0.48 4.60 -9.10
N ALA A 114 -0.29 3.53 -8.98
CA ALA A 114 0.22 2.19 -8.70
C ALA A 114 0.05 1.30 -9.93
N ALA A 115 1.06 0.50 -10.26
CA ALA A 115 0.96 -0.45 -11.37
C ALA A 115 0.05 -1.65 -11.03
N SER A 116 0.26 -2.79 -11.69
CA SER A 116 -0.60 -3.95 -11.50
C SER A 116 -0.49 -4.57 -10.11
N ARG A 117 -1.57 -5.23 -9.69
CA ARG A 117 -1.64 -6.01 -8.46
C ARG A 117 -1.34 -5.21 -7.19
N CYS A 118 -1.67 -3.92 -7.18
CA CYS A 118 -1.64 -3.10 -5.96
C CYS A 118 -2.54 -3.76 -4.90
N GLY A 119 -2.03 -3.98 -3.68
CA GLY A 119 -2.76 -4.63 -2.60
C GLY A 119 -3.02 -6.13 -2.80
N ILE A 120 -2.27 -6.83 -3.66
CA ILE A 120 -2.43 -8.29 -3.83
C ILE A 120 -2.28 -9.02 -2.48
N SER A 121 -3.24 -9.89 -2.19
CA SER A 121 -3.31 -10.69 -0.97
C SER A 121 -3.22 -9.85 0.31
N MET A 122 -3.67 -8.59 0.31
CA MET A 122 -3.71 -7.73 1.50
C MET A 122 -4.51 -8.37 2.64
N LYS A 123 -4.05 -8.18 3.88
CA LYS A 123 -4.55 -8.83 5.11
C LYS A 123 -4.78 -7.83 6.25
N GLY A 124 -5.09 -6.58 5.91
CA GLY A 124 -5.43 -5.55 6.91
C GLY A 124 -4.76 -4.20 6.68
N ILE A 125 -3.83 -4.09 5.72
CA ILE A 125 -3.24 -2.79 5.35
C ILE A 125 -4.30 -1.85 4.75
N ASP A 126 -4.17 -0.56 5.03
CA ASP A 126 -4.89 0.50 4.35
C ASP A 126 -3.98 1.11 3.26
N ILE A 127 -4.46 1.17 2.01
CA ILE A 127 -3.71 1.70 0.86
C ILE A 127 -4.53 2.84 0.25
N VAL A 128 -3.92 4.01 0.06
CA VAL A 128 -4.53 5.16 -0.62
C VAL A 128 -3.66 5.56 -1.81
N VAL A 129 -4.24 5.50 -3.01
CA VAL A 129 -3.59 5.88 -4.27
C VAL A 129 -4.27 7.14 -4.80
N HIS A 130 -3.51 8.21 -4.95
CA HIS A 130 -3.98 9.50 -5.45
C HIS A 130 -4.21 9.48 -6.97
N GLY A 131 -3.43 8.67 -7.70
CA GLY A 131 -3.63 8.38 -9.12
C GLY A 131 -4.51 7.14 -9.36
N SER A 132 -4.19 6.45 -10.45
CA SER A 132 -4.88 5.23 -10.89
C SER A 132 -4.13 3.96 -10.49
N ILE A 133 -4.83 2.82 -10.53
CA ILE A 133 -4.27 1.48 -10.26
C ILE A 133 -4.34 0.58 -11.49
N GLY A 134 -3.32 -0.27 -11.67
CA GLY A 134 -3.25 -1.24 -12.76
C GLY A 134 -4.16 -2.45 -12.59
N HIS A 135 -4.10 -3.36 -13.56
CA HIS A 135 -4.88 -4.60 -13.60
C HIS A 135 -4.63 -5.51 -12.38
N MET A 136 -5.62 -6.32 -12.03
CA MET A 136 -5.60 -7.33 -10.95
C MET A 136 -5.24 -6.76 -9.57
N SER A 137 -5.50 -5.47 -9.36
CA SER A 137 -5.35 -4.84 -8.04
C SER A 137 -6.37 -5.42 -7.05
N ALA A 138 -5.95 -5.57 -5.80
CA ALA A 138 -6.63 -6.29 -4.73
C ALA A 138 -6.94 -7.76 -5.02
N PHE A 139 -6.21 -8.41 -5.95
CA PHE A 139 -6.32 -9.85 -6.18
C PHE A 139 -6.09 -10.63 -4.87
N MET A 140 -7.03 -11.50 -4.49
CA MET A 140 -7.04 -12.25 -3.23
C MET A 140 -7.03 -11.37 -1.96
N GLY A 141 -7.52 -10.13 -2.04
CA GLY A 141 -7.58 -9.23 -0.88
C GLY A 141 -8.45 -9.78 0.25
N GLN A 142 -7.85 -10.04 1.42
CA GLN A 142 -8.49 -10.69 2.55
C GLN A 142 -9.18 -9.71 3.50
N SER A 143 -8.50 -8.62 3.84
CA SER A 143 -9.02 -7.55 4.70
C SER A 143 -8.22 -6.26 4.49
N GLY A 144 -8.69 -5.16 5.08
CA GLY A 144 -8.12 -3.81 4.87
C GLY A 144 -8.90 -3.01 3.84
N HIS A 145 -8.33 -1.87 3.43
CA HIS A 145 -8.97 -0.94 2.50
C HIS A 145 -8.02 -0.53 1.37
N LEU A 146 -8.55 -0.46 0.14
CA LEU A 146 -7.87 0.14 -1.00
C LEU A 146 -8.70 1.31 -1.50
N VAL A 147 -8.17 2.52 -1.40
CA VAL A 147 -8.80 3.78 -1.86
C VAL A 147 -8.06 4.28 -3.09
N VAL A 148 -8.81 4.59 -4.15
CA VAL A 148 -8.27 5.03 -5.44
C VAL A 148 -9.00 6.28 -5.90
N LEU A 149 -8.26 7.38 -6.02
CA LEU A 149 -8.82 8.66 -6.48
C LEU A 149 -8.97 8.72 -8.00
N GLY A 150 -8.16 7.96 -8.75
CA GLY A 150 -8.26 7.79 -10.21
C GLY A 150 -9.05 6.54 -10.60
N ASP A 151 -8.61 5.92 -11.70
CA ASP A 151 -9.26 4.77 -12.33
C ASP A 151 -8.66 3.43 -11.85
N ALA A 152 -9.43 2.36 -12.04
CA ALA A 152 -8.97 1.00 -11.85
C ALA A 152 -8.96 0.20 -13.16
N GLY A 153 -7.84 -0.47 -13.43
CA GLY A 153 -7.67 -1.35 -14.58
C GLY A 153 -8.50 -2.65 -14.53
N ASP A 154 -8.15 -3.58 -15.41
CA ASP A 154 -8.90 -4.85 -15.56
C ASP A 154 -8.87 -5.73 -14.30
N ALA A 155 -9.95 -6.48 -14.08
CA ALA A 155 -10.07 -7.50 -13.03
C ALA A 155 -9.83 -6.98 -11.60
N LEU A 156 -10.41 -5.83 -11.24
CA LEU A 156 -10.34 -5.29 -9.89
C LEU A 156 -10.98 -6.26 -8.87
N GLY A 157 -10.23 -6.57 -7.80
CA GLY A 157 -10.72 -7.42 -6.72
C GLY A 157 -10.93 -8.87 -7.14
N ASP A 158 -10.16 -9.40 -8.08
CA ASP A 158 -10.28 -10.81 -8.43
C ASP A 158 -10.06 -11.70 -7.17
N SER A 159 -10.91 -12.72 -6.98
CA SER A 159 -10.90 -13.62 -5.82
C SER A 159 -10.91 -12.89 -4.46
N LEU A 160 -11.67 -11.79 -4.35
CA LEU A 160 -11.73 -10.96 -3.14
C LEU A 160 -12.48 -11.64 -1.98
N TYR A 161 -12.02 -11.38 -0.75
CA TYR A 161 -12.71 -11.75 0.49
C TYR A 161 -13.27 -10.50 1.22
N GLU A 162 -12.81 -10.14 2.43
CA GLU A 162 -13.44 -9.08 3.23
C GLU A 162 -12.83 -7.68 3.06
N ALA A 163 -11.84 -7.51 2.17
CA ALA A 163 -11.28 -6.19 1.90
C ALA A 163 -12.32 -5.30 1.21
N LYS A 164 -12.26 -4.00 1.49
CA LYS A 164 -13.20 -3.00 0.95
C LYS A 164 -12.43 -2.08 0.01
N LEU A 165 -12.90 -1.99 -1.23
CA LEU A 165 -12.25 -1.18 -2.26
C LEU A 165 -13.13 0.04 -2.53
N PHE A 166 -12.52 1.21 -2.64
CA PHE A 166 -13.18 2.47 -2.93
C PHE A 166 -12.53 3.09 -4.17
N VAL A 167 -13.30 3.33 -5.21
CA VAL A 167 -12.81 3.92 -6.46
C VAL A 167 -13.67 5.12 -6.82
N ARG A 168 -13.04 6.28 -7.02
CA ARG A 168 -13.69 7.51 -7.46
C ARG A 168 -13.87 7.57 -8.98
N GLY A 169 -12.85 7.14 -9.72
CA GLY A 169 -12.88 7.09 -11.18
C GLY A 169 -13.62 5.88 -11.73
N GLU A 170 -13.27 5.50 -12.96
CA GLU A 170 -13.89 4.36 -13.63
C GLU A 170 -13.21 3.04 -13.28
N VAL A 171 -14.01 1.98 -13.16
CA VAL A 171 -13.50 0.61 -13.02
C VAL A 171 -13.72 -0.11 -14.34
N LYS A 172 -12.63 -0.48 -15.00
CA LYS A 172 -12.69 -1.08 -16.34
C LYS A 172 -13.39 -2.45 -16.35
N SER A 173 -13.04 -3.32 -15.42
CA SER A 173 -13.72 -4.60 -15.20
C SER A 173 -13.47 -5.13 -13.79
N LEU A 174 -14.43 -5.90 -13.28
CA LEU A 174 -14.31 -6.59 -11.99
C LEU A 174 -13.74 -7.99 -12.20
N GLY A 175 -12.96 -8.45 -11.22
CA GLY A 175 -12.49 -9.83 -11.17
C GLY A 175 -13.54 -10.79 -10.62
N SER A 176 -13.22 -12.08 -10.57
CA SER A 176 -14.13 -13.09 -10.03
C SER A 176 -14.42 -12.82 -8.56
N ASP A 177 -15.67 -13.02 -8.16
CA ASP A 177 -16.16 -12.77 -6.80
C ASP A 177 -16.04 -11.32 -6.30
N CYS A 178 -15.90 -10.33 -7.21
CA CYS A 178 -15.98 -8.91 -6.88
C CYS A 178 -17.26 -8.29 -7.45
N ILE A 179 -17.99 -7.54 -6.63
CA ILE A 179 -19.15 -6.76 -7.10
C ILE A 179 -19.12 -5.35 -6.51
N GLU A 180 -19.78 -4.42 -7.21
CA GLU A 180 -20.18 -3.16 -6.59
C GLU A 180 -21.11 -3.45 -5.41
N LYS A 181 -20.94 -2.70 -4.32
CA LYS A 181 -21.70 -2.87 -3.09
C LYS A 181 -22.22 -1.51 -2.62
N GLU A 182 -23.32 -1.54 -1.90
CA GLU A 182 -23.90 -0.34 -1.27
C GLU A 182 -22.88 0.39 -0.38
N MET A 183 -22.82 1.72 -0.53
CA MET A 183 -22.12 2.63 0.36
C MET A 183 -23.02 2.92 1.58
N ARG A 184 -22.49 2.71 2.79
CA ARG A 184 -23.22 2.84 4.07
C ARG A 184 -22.50 3.85 4.96
N PRO A 185 -23.14 4.42 6.00
CA PRO A 185 -22.52 5.46 6.84
C PRO A 185 -21.14 5.10 7.37
N GLU A 186 -20.94 3.88 7.87
CA GLU A 186 -19.64 3.43 8.39
C GLU A 186 -18.56 3.31 7.31
N HIS A 187 -18.96 3.12 6.04
CA HIS A 187 -18.03 3.13 4.92
C HIS A 187 -17.59 4.55 4.57
N LEU A 188 -18.51 5.51 4.62
CA LEU A 188 -18.23 6.93 4.41
C LEU A 188 -17.31 7.46 5.51
N GLU A 189 -17.60 7.12 6.77
CA GLU A 189 -16.74 7.47 7.92
C GLU A 189 -15.33 6.92 7.78
N LYS A 190 -15.19 5.63 7.44
CA LYS A 190 -13.88 5.02 7.24
C LYS A 190 -13.14 5.63 6.05
N LEU A 191 -13.83 5.92 4.94
CA LEU A 191 -13.23 6.57 3.79
C LEU A 191 -12.77 7.99 4.11
N ALA A 192 -13.56 8.77 4.86
CA ALA A 192 -13.16 10.10 5.32
C ALA A 192 -11.88 10.06 6.16
N GLU A 193 -11.79 9.12 7.11
CA GLU A 193 -10.60 8.91 7.94
C GLU A 193 -9.35 8.61 7.08
N LEU A 194 -9.49 7.77 6.05
CA LEU A 194 -8.38 7.41 5.17
C LEU A 194 -7.93 8.57 4.27
N LEU A 195 -8.87 9.33 3.74
CA LEU A 195 -8.59 10.52 2.94
C LEU A 195 -7.84 11.58 3.78
N GLU A 196 -8.30 11.83 5.00
CA GLU A 196 -7.65 12.75 5.94
C GLU A 196 -6.21 12.30 6.25
N LYS A 197 -6.02 11.03 6.63
CA LYS A 197 -4.69 10.47 6.92
C LYS A 197 -3.74 10.49 5.71
N ALA A 198 -4.29 10.38 4.50
CA ALA A 198 -3.53 10.46 3.25
C ALA A 198 -3.28 11.90 2.76
N GLY A 199 -3.78 12.91 3.48
CA GLY A 199 -3.68 14.33 3.13
C GLY A 199 -4.48 14.70 1.87
N VAL A 200 -5.60 14.03 1.64
CA VAL A 200 -6.56 14.37 0.56
C VAL A 200 -7.67 15.24 1.15
N THR A 201 -7.88 16.43 0.59
CA THR A 201 -8.82 17.43 1.15
C THR A 201 -9.83 17.97 0.14
N ASP A 202 -9.66 17.66 -1.14
CA ASP A 202 -10.40 18.23 -2.27
C ASP A 202 -11.46 17.28 -2.86
N VAL A 203 -11.69 16.14 -2.20
CA VAL A 203 -12.69 15.14 -2.59
C VAL A 203 -13.54 14.72 -1.40
N ARG A 204 -14.76 14.27 -1.67
CA ARG A 204 -15.67 13.78 -0.64
C ARG A 204 -15.88 12.27 -0.73
N PRO A 205 -16.08 11.54 0.39
CA PRO A 205 -16.35 10.11 0.39
C PRO A 205 -17.52 9.68 -0.51
N GLU A 206 -18.54 10.53 -0.68
CA GLU A 206 -19.72 10.26 -1.50
C GLU A 206 -19.41 10.23 -3.01
N GLU A 207 -18.24 10.68 -3.43
CA GLU A 207 -17.79 10.61 -4.83
C GLU A 207 -17.26 9.21 -5.20
N PHE A 208 -17.09 8.31 -4.23
CA PHE A 208 -16.53 7.00 -4.44
C PHE A 208 -17.62 5.93 -4.56
N LYS A 209 -17.37 4.95 -5.43
CA LYS A 209 -18.08 3.68 -5.42
C LYS A 209 -17.35 2.69 -4.55
N ARG A 210 -18.10 1.75 -3.96
CA ARG A 210 -17.53 0.70 -3.12
C ARG A 210 -17.65 -0.66 -3.80
N TYR A 211 -16.57 -1.43 -3.72
CA TYR A 211 -16.52 -2.81 -4.20
C TYR A 211 -16.11 -3.76 -3.07
N GLY A 212 -16.55 -5.01 -3.15
CA GLY A 212 -16.31 -6.03 -2.15
C GLY A 212 -16.74 -7.42 -2.61
N SER A 213 -16.38 -8.45 -1.83
CA SER A 213 -16.63 -9.83 -2.23
C SER A 213 -18.11 -10.15 -2.43
N ALA A 214 -18.45 -10.86 -3.50
CA ALA A 214 -19.76 -11.47 -3.68
C ALA A 214 -19.97 -12.71 -2.78
N ARG A 215 -18.92 -13.16 -2.07
CA ARG A 215 -18.89 -14.29 -1.13
C ARG A 215 -19.25 -15.63 -1.78
N LYS A 216 -18.96 -15.78 -3.07
CA LYS A 216 -19.20 -17.01 -3.83
C LYS A 216 -18.05 -18.00 -3.74
N LEU A 217 -16.82 -17.52 -3.51
CA LEU A 217 -15.61 -18.36 -3.44
C LEU A 217 -15.17 -18.72 -2.01
N TYR A 218 -16.00 -18.46 -0.99
CA TYR A 218 -15.67 -18.77 0.41
C TYR A 218 -15.61 -20.27 0.67
N ASN A 219 -16.38 -21.04 -0.11
CA ASN A 219 -16.34 -22.49 -0.11
C ASN A 219 -16.14 -22.93 -1.56
N PHE A 220 -14.89 -23.14 -1.97
CA PHE A 220 -14.59 -23.70 -3.29
C PHE A 220 -15.18 -25.11 -3.35
N ASN A 221 -16.21 -25.30 -4.18
CA ASN A 221 -16.74 -26.62 -4.48
C ASN A 221 -16.20 -27.09 -5.82
N ILE A 222 -15.38 -28.15 -5.79
CA ILE A 222 -14.69 -28.69 -6.96
C ILE A 222 -15.67 -29.19 -8.04
N ASP A 223 -16.88 -29.56 -7.64
CA ASP A 223 -17.94 -30.00 -8.56
C ASP A 223 -18.49 -28.87 -9.44
N ASN A 224 -18.19 -27.61 -9.10
CA ASN A 224 -18.65 -26.41 -9.80
C ASN A 224 -17.51 -25.65 -10.49
N ALA A 225 -16.34 -26.29 -10.67
CA ALA A 225 -15.15 -25.63 -11.21
C ALA A 225 -15.38 -24.95 -12.59
N ASP A 226 -16.30 -25.48 -13.40
CA ASP A 226 -16.64 -24.93 -14.73
C ASP A 226 -17.61 -23.73 -14.68
N ALA A 227 -18.13 -23.36 -13.50
CA ALA A 227 -19.15 -22.31 -13.31
C ALA A 227 -18.63 -21.04 -12.62
N TYR A 228 -17.34 -20.99 -12.25
CA TYR A 228 -16.66 -19.87 -11.59
C TYR A 228 -15.65 -19.19 -12.53
#